data_AF-A0A2G9MS52-F1
#
_entry.id   AF-A0A2G9MS52-F1
#
_cell.length_a   1.000
_cell.length_b   1.000
_cell.length_c   1.000
_cell.angle_alpha   90.00
_cell.angle_beta   90.00
_cell.angle_gamma   90.00
#
_symmetry.space_group_name_H-M   'P 1'
#
loop_
_entity.id
_entity.type
_entity.pdbx_description
1 polymer ?
#
loop_
_entity_poly.entity_id
_entity_poly.type
_entity_poly.pdbx_seq_one_letter_code
_entity_poly.pdbx_strand_id
1 'polypeptide(L)'
;MTNTLTLNLKMRDLKDTTVNKKTEREKMKQTKITKIDRSIFKSTFALLIIFAVATLLSACTPQQLTQDGRAVFVLTDAAADMGSVTNVSVTIDSIKVLNESGSWITVSATPQTYDLLKLKSTNTQVLLADYNLTQGTYNQVRLEISKVIVTDASGDHVAKLPSGELKLVGKLIINGNSTSTVKFDFIADESLHITGEGTYIFAPVIKFETRQKAEVDTRFRENIRIINGNVDENKKEGMDINGNFGEGFRIRTDARFSIKGDKIIEEIDLNN
;
A
#
# COMPACT_ATOMS: atom_id res chain seq x y z
N MET A 1 74.54 -53.30 42.97
CA MET A 1 73.46 -53.50 41.98
C MET A 1 72.35 -54.33 42.61
N THR A 2 71.42 -53.72 43.36
CA THR A 2 70.27 -54.42 43.96
C THR A 2 69.23 -53.40 44.43
N ASN A 3 68.63 -52.65 43.51
CA ASN A 3 67.55 -51.72 43.88
C ASN A 3 66.41 -51.61 42.86
N THR A 4 66.23 -52.66 42.04
CA THR A 4 65.19 -52.68 40.99
C THR A 4 64.15 -53.78 41.18
N LEU A 5 64.41 -54.76 42.08
CA LEU A 5 63.48 -55.88 42.34
C LEU A 5 62.45 -55.57 43.44
N THR A 6 62.75 -54.66 44.37
CA THR A 6 61.86 -54.34 45.50
C THR A 6 60.67 -53.44 45.12
N LEU A 7 60.74 -52.70 44.00
CA LEU A 7 59.66 -51.81 43.56
C LEU A 7 58.52 -52.55 42.81
N ASN A 8 58.84 -53.66 42.14
CA ASN A 8 57.86 -54.38 41.30
C ASN A 8 56.90 -55.28 42.08
N LEU A 9 57.27 -55.72 43.29
CA LEU A 9 56.38 -56.50 44.16
C LEU A 9 55.32 -55.60 44.82
N LYS A 10 55.69 -54.38 45.23
CA LYS A 10 54.77 -53.45 45.90
C LYS A 10 53.70 -52.85 44.96
N MET A 11 53.99 -52.78 43.67
CA MET A 11 53.04 -52.30 42.64
C MET A 11 52.00 -53.34 42.19
N ARG A 12 52.23 -54.64 42.45
CA ARG A 12 51.22 -55.69 42.16
C ARG A 12 50.14 -55.74 43.24
N ASP A 13 50.51 -55.66 44.52
CA ASP A 13 49.55 -55.68 45.64
C ASP A 13 48.56 -54.49 45.66
N LEU A 14 49.00 -53.31 45.20
CA LEU A 14 48.14 -52.13 45.10
C LEU A 14 47.09 -52.24 43.99
N LYS A 15 47.34 -53.02 42.94
CA LYS A 15 46.36 -53.22 41.86
C LYS A 15 45.24 -54.18 42.27
N ASP A 16 45.56 -55.29 42.94
CA ASP A 16 44.55 -56.28 43.35
C ASP A 16 43.60 -55.74 44.43
N THR A 17 44.10 -54.91 45.35
CA THR A 17 43.26 -54.28 46.38
C THR A 17 42.27 -53.26 45.81
N THR A 18 42.62 -52.60 44.70
CA THR A 18 41.80 -51.55 44.09
C THR A 18 40.70 -52.13 43.19
N VAL A 19 40.98 -53.25 42.51
CA VAL A 19 40.00 -53.94 41.65
C VAL A 19 38.87 -54.56 42.48
N ASN A 20 39.17 -55.15 43.64
CA ASN A 20 38.15 -55.82 44.46
C ASN A 20 37.15 -54.82 45.10
N LYS A 21 37.60 -53.63 45.50
CA LYS A 21 36.73 -52.57 46.05
C LYS A 21 35.77 -51.94 45.01
N LYS A 22 36.14 -51.93 43.73
CA LYS A 22 35.28 -51.40 42.65
C LYS A 22 34.13 -52.37 42.36
N THR A 23 34.41 -53.67 42.34
CA THR A 23 33.42 -54.72 42.09
C THR A 23 32.36 -54.83 43.19
N GLU A 24 32.76 -54.66 44.45
CA GLU A 24 31.82 -54.64 45.60
C GLU A 24 30.90 -53.40 45.59
N ARG A 25 31.41 -52.22 45.22
CA ARG A 25 30.60 -50.99 45.10
C ARG A 25 29.58 -51.04 43.95
N GLU A 26 29.91 -51.74 42.86
CA GLU A 26 28.99 -51.95 41.73
C GLU A 26 27.86 -52.93 42.12
N LYS A 27 28.18 -54.03 42.81
CA LYS A 27 27.18 -54.98 43.31
C LYS A 27 26.23 -54.33 44.33
N MET A 28 26.74 -53.48 45.22
CA MET A 28 25.91 -52.77 46.21
C MET A 28 24.99 -51.69 45.60
N LYS A 29 25.36 -51.12 44.43
CA LYS A 29 24.49 -50.21 43.68
C LYS A 29 23.38 -50.95 42.93
N GLN A 30 23.66 -52.14 42.41
CA GLN A 30 22.65 -52.95 41.71
C GLN A 30 21.61 -53.57 42.63
N THR A 31 21.93 -53.90 43.88
CA THR A 31 20.95 -54.46 44.83
C THR A 31 19.97 -53.41 45.39
N LYS A 32 20.28 -52.10 45.33
CA LYS A 32 19.44 -51.06 45.94
C LYS A 32 18.39 -50.43 45.01
N ILE A 33 18.39 -50.77 43.71
CA ILE A 33 17.47 -50.19 42.71
C ILE A 33 16.29 -51.13 42.37
N THR A 34 16.15 -52.25 43.08
CA THR A 34 15.04 -53.21 42.89
C THR A 34 14.13 -53.26 44.11
N LYS A 35 13.41 -52.15 44.39
CA LYS A 35 12.13 -52.14 45.13
C LYS A 35 11.57 -50.72 45.16
N ILE A 36 11.18 -50.22 43.99
CA ILE A 36 10.24 -49.11 43.89
C ILE A 36 8.95 -49.72 43.34
N ASP A 37 7.86 -49.54 44.08
CA ASP A 37 6.58 -50.21 43.89
C ASP A 37 6.03 -50.00 42.47
N ARG A 38 5.88 -51.11 41.73
CA ARG A 38 5.40 -51.16 40.34
C ARG A 38 3.89 -50.86 40.19
N SER A 39 3.18 -50.58 41.27
CA SER A 39 1.72 -50.44 41.26
C SER A 39 1.22 -48.98 41.13
N ILE A 40 2.00 -47.97 41.54
CA ILE A 40 1.54 -46.56 41.54
C ILE A 40 2.04 -45.79 40.31
N PHE A 41 3.15 -46.23 39.70
CA PHE A 41 3.80 -45.50 38.60
C PHE A 41 3.19 -45.75 37.20
N LYS A 42 2.27 -46.71 37.08
CA LYS A 42 1.62 -47.00 35.79
C LYS A 42 0.44 -46.08 35.48
N SER A 43 -0.15 -45.43 36.49
CA SER A 43 -1.38 -44.64 36.31
C SER A 43 -1.14 -43.13 36.14
N THR A 44 0.02 -42.62 36.58
CA THR A 44 0.34 -41.18 36.49
C THR A 44 1.34 -40.86 35.39
N PHE A 45 2.21 -41.81 35.00
CA PHE A 45 3.19 -41.61 33.93
C PHE A 45 2.58 -41.73 32.52
N ALA A 46 1.48 -42.47 32.38
CA ALA A 46 0.70 -42.52 31.13
C ALA A 46 -0.07 -41.21 30.88
N LEU A 47 -0.46 -40.48 31.92
CA LEU A 47 -1.22 -39.23 31.80
C LEU A 47 -0.32 -38.01 31.47
N LEU A 48 0.93 -38.01 31.93
CA LEU A 48 1.90 -36.92 31.70
C LEU A 48 2.57 -36.97 30.32
N ILE A 49 2.74 -38.17 29.73
CA ILE A 49 3.25 -38.31 28.35
C ILE A 49 2.18 -37.93 27.31
N ILE A 50 0.90 -38.16 27.61
CA ILE A 50 -0.20 -37.70 26.74
C ILE A 50 -0.33 -36.16 26.78
N PHE A 51 -0.03 -35.52 27.91
CA PHE A 51 -0.06 -34.05 28.02
C PHE A 51 1.15 -33.36 27.36
N ALA A 52 2.34 -33.98 27.36
CA ALA A 52 3.54 -33.44 26.72
C ALA A 52 3.60 -33.67 25.19
N VAL A 53 2.89 -34.68 24.67
CA VAL A 53 2.77 -34.92 23.22
C VAL A 53 1.63 -34.07 22.61
N ALA A 54 0.63 -33.67 23.41
CA ALA A 54 -0.46 -32.81 22.95
C ALA A 54 -0.05 -31.32 22.75
N THR A 55 1.08 -30.88 23.28
CA THR A 55 1.55 -29.48 23.15
C THR A 55 2.48 -29.23 21.95
N LEU A 56 2.77 -30.25 21.14
CA LEU A 56 3.71 -30.14 19.99
C LEU A 56 3.01 -29.96 18.63
N LEU A 57 1.68 -29.85 18.58
CA LEU A 57 0.93 -29.75 17.31
C LEU A 57 0.34 -28.36 17.00
N SER A 58 0.62 -27.33 17.81
CA SER A 58 -0.08 -26.03 17.71
C SER A 58 0.80 -24.87 17.25
N ALA A 59 1.65 -25.05 16.24
CA ALA A 59 2.43 -23.93 15.70
C ALA A 59 2.66 -23.95 14.18
N CYS A 60 1.86 -24.68 13.41
CA CYS A 60 1.79 -24.49 11.96
C CYS A 60 0.52 -23.70 11.64
N THR A 61 0.49 -22.41 11.98
CA THR A 61 -0.40 -21.49 11.27
C THR A 61 0.12 -21.39 9.85
N PRO A 62 -0.64 -21.78 8.81
CA PRO A 62 -0.24 -21.51 7.44
C PRO A 62 -0.10 -20.00 7.30
N GLN A 63 1.14 -19.55 7.19
CA GLN A 63 1.46 -18.16 6.93
C GLN A 63 0.96 -17.89 5.52
N GLN A 64 -0.20 -17.26 5.41
CA GLN A 64 -0.77 -16.87 4.12
C GLN A 64 0.25 -15.90 3.51
N LEU A 65 1.02 -16.39 2.55
CA LEU A 65 1.97 -15.57 1.80
C LEU A 65 1.15 -14.51 1.08
N THR A 66 1.09 -13.30 1.65
CA THR A 66 0.51 -12.14 0.99
C THR A 66 1.39 -11.85 -0.22
N GLN A 67 0.86 -12.15 -1.40
CA GLN A 67 1.54 -11.86 -2.65
C GLN A 67 1.32 -10.38 -3.00
N ASP A 68 2.31 -9.75 -3.60
CA ASP A 68 2.14 -8.40 -4.12
C ASP A 68 1.54 -8.45 -5.54
N GLY A 69 0.75 -7.43 -5.86
CA GLY A 69 0.26 -7.15 -7.19
C GLY A 69 0.74 -5.79 -7.66
N ARG A 70 0.85 -5.62 -8.97
CA ARG A 70 1.29 -4.37 -9.59
C ARG A 70 0.12 -3.41 -9.72
N ALA A 71 0.31 -2.16 -9.34
CA ALA A 71 -0.67 -1.06 -9.45
C ALA A 71 -0.08 0.06 -10.31
N VAL A 72 -0.75 0.37 -11.42
CA VAL A 72 -0.33 1.41 -12.37
C VAL A 72 -1.31 2.57 -12.36
N PHE A 73 -0.81 3.77 -12.10
CA PHE A 73 -1.59 5.00 -12.01
C PHE A 73 -1.31 5.84 -13.25
N VAL A 74 -2.34 6.20 -13.99
CA VAL A 74 -2.23 6.98 -15.24
C VAL A 74 -3.14 8.19 -15.23
N LEU A 75 -2.72 9.22 -15.95
CA LEU A 75 -3.43 10.47 -16.14
C LEU A 75 -3.72 10.70 -17.62
N THR A 76 -4.91 11.20 -17.91
CA THR A 76 -5.31 11.72 -19.24
C THR A 76 -6.30 12.85 -19.03
N ASP A 77 -6.68 13.50 -20.12
CA ASP A 77 -7.73 14.51 -20.12
C ASP A 77 -8.69 14.29 -21.29
N ALA A 78 -9.97 14.53 -21.03
CA ALA A 78 -11.07 14.39 -21.96
C ALA A 78 -11.71 15.73 -22.32
N ALA A 79 -11.05 16.85 -22.04
CA ALA A 79 -11.65 18.18 -22.20
C ALA A 79 -12.24 18.40 -23.59
N ALA A 80 -13.31 19.18 -23.62
CA ALA A 80 -13.89 19.71 -24.85
C ALA A 80 -13.10 20.94 -25.34
N ASP A 81 -13.78 21.85 -26.04
CA ASP A 81 -13.20 23.11 -26.47
C ASP A 81 -12.95 24.04 -25.26
N MET A 82 -11.72 24.52 -25.14
CA MET A 82 -11.25 25.41 -24.08
C MET A 82 -11.16 26.89 -24.53
N GLY A 83 -11.62 27.19 -25.74
CA GLY A 83 -11.62 28.54 -26.31
C GLY A 83 -10.21 29.11 -26.42
N SER A 84 -9.95 30.22 -25.71
CA SER A 84 -8.66 30.91 -25.73
C SER A 84 -7.59 30.30 -24.82
N VAL A 85 -7.94 29.32 -23.99
CA VAL A 85 -6.98 28.65 -23.10
C VAL A 85 -6.19 27.61 -23.91
N THR A 86 -4.87 27.72 -23.86
CA THR A 86 -3.94 26.90 -24.66
C THR A 86 -3.21 25.84 -23.84
N ASN A 87 -3.12 26.01 -22.52
CA ASN A 87 -2.46 25.07 -21.61
C ASN A 87 -3.16 25.09 -20.24
N VAL A 88 -3.27 23.91 -19.62
CA VAL A 88 -3.65 23.76 -18.21
C VAL A 88 -2.65 22.82 -17.55
N SER A 89 -1.65 23.39 -16.89
CA SER A 89 -0.57 22.67 -16.24
C SER A 89 -0.89 22.40 -14.76
N VAL A 90 -1.10 21.13 -14.41
CA VAL A 90 -1.41 20.68 -13.05
C VAL A 90 -0.19 20.02 -12.41
N THR A 91 0.21 20.48 -11.22
CA THR A 91 1.31 19.90 -10.45
C THR A 91 0.75 18.97 -9.39
N ILE A 92 1.05 17.67 -9.52
CA ILE A 92 0.69 16.61 -8.58
C ILE A 92 1.92 16.30 -7.72
N ASP A 93 1.83 16.53 -6.42
CA ASP A 93 2.93 16.34 -5.46
C ASP A 93 3.08 14.90 -5.02
N SER A 94 1.95 14.24 -4.74
CA SER A 94 1.96 12.87 -4.24
C SER A 94 0.68 12.12 -4.55
N ILE A 95 0.79 10.80 -4.53
CA ILE A 95 -0.33 9.87 -4.68
C ILE A 95 -0.27 8.90 -3.51
N LYS A 96 -1.41 8.70 -2.85
CA LYS A 96 -1.54 7.80 -1.72
C LYS A 96 -2.76 6.90 -1.88
N VAL A 97 -2.70 5.69 -1.36
CA VAL A 97 -3.82 4.75 -1.31
C VAL A 97 -4.12 4.36 0.13
N LEU A 98 -5.39 4.19 0.45
CA LEU A 98 -5.86 3.75 1.77
C LEU A 98 -6.29 2.29 1.69
N ASN A 99 -5.63 1.43 2.45
CA ASN A 99 -6.06 0.03 2.54
C ASN A 99 -7.30 -0.11 3.45
N GLU A 100 -7.97 -1.27 3.41
CA GLU A 100 -9.14 -1.57 4.25
C GLU A 100 -8.89 -1.45 5.76
N SER A 101 -7.65 -1.60 6.21
CA SER A 101 -7.28 -1.42 7.63
C SER A 101 -7.17 0.05 8.06
N GLY A 102 -7.33 1.01 7.13
CA GLY A 102 -7.22 2.44 7.41
C GLY A 102 -5.79 2.99 7.38
N SER A 103 -4.82 2.24 6.84
CA SER A 103 -3.43 2.68 6.70
C SER A 103 -3.16 3.29 5.33
N TRP A 104 -2.54 4.47 5.32
CA TRP A 104 -2.10 5.16 4.10
C TRP A 104 -0.77 4.63 3.61
N ILE A 105 -0.70 4.32 2.31
CA ILE A 105 0.51 3.92 1.61
C ILE A 105 0.80 4.99 0.54
N THR A 106 2.02 5.52 0.53
CA THR A 106 2.44 6.51 -0.48
C THR A 106 3.00 5.77 -1.70
N VAL A 107 2.37 5.95 -2.86
CA VAL A 107 2.79 5.29 -4.11
C VAL A 107 3.67 6.19 -4.98
N SER A 108 3.58 7.51 -4.79
CA SER A 108 4.49 8.51 -5.35
C SER A 108 4.56 9.71 -4.42
N ALA A 109 5.75 10.28 -4.25
CA ALA A 109 6.01 11.49 -3.45
C ALA A 109 6.88 12.51 -4.19
N THR A 110 7.06 12.32 -5.50
CA THR A 110 7.86 13.21 -6.34
C THR A 110 6.92 14.13 -7.10
N PRO A 111 6.96 15.46 -6.86
CA PRO A 111 6.11 16.39 -7.58
C PRO A 111 6.38 16.38 -9.09
N GLN A 112 5.33 16.30 -9.88
CA GLN A 112 5.38 16.31 -11.35
C GLN A 112 4.26 17.20 -11.91
N THR A 113 4.55 17.91 -13.01
CA THR A 113 3.59 18.80 -13.67
C THR A 113 3.15 18.21 -15.02
N TYR A 114 1.85 18.24 -15.28
CA TYR A 114 1.24 17.67 -16.48
C TYR A 114 0.34 18.71 -17.16
N ASP A 115 0.51 18.89 -18.47
CA ASP A 115 -0.40 19.71 -19.29
C ASP A 115 -1.58 18.86 -19.75
N LEU A 116 -2.76 19.12 -19.20
CA LEU A 116 -3.99 18.40 -19.53
C LEU A 116 -4.35 18.56 -21.01
N LEU A 117 -4.21 19.76 -21.57
CA LEU A 117 -4.59 20.02 -22.97
C LEU A 117 -3.59 19.37 -23.95
N LYS A 118 -2.34 19.18 -23.53
CA LYS A 118 -1.39 18.34 -24.29
C LYS A 118 -1.82 16.88 -24.31
N LEU A 119 -2.23 16.32 -23.17
CA LEU A 119 -2.70 14.93 -23.09
C LEU A 119 -3.94 14.73 -23.98
N LYS A 120 -4.89 15.67 -23.93
CA LYS A 120 -6.07 15.68 -24.78
C LYS A 120 -5.74 15.79 -26.26
N SER A 121 -4.97 16.80 -26.67
CA SER A 121 -4.67 17.06 -28.09
C SER A 121 -3.86 15.96 -28.74
N THR A 122 -3.05 15.23 -27.96
CA THR A 122 -2.29 14.07 -28.45
C THR A 122 -3.05 12.75 -28.29
N ASN A 123 -4.18 12.75 -27.58
CA ASN A 123 -4.96 11.57 -27.21
C ASN A 123 -4.10 10.52 -26.47
N THR A 124 -3.37 10.97 -25.44
CA THR A 124 -2.37 10.16 -24.72
C THR A 124 -2.67 10.05 -23.23
N GLN A 125 -2.24 8.92 -22.66
CA GLN A 125 -2.19 8.70 -21.21
C GLN A 125 -0.73 8.78 -20.75
N VAL A 126 -0.48 9.41 -19.62
CA VAL A 126 0.85 9.51 -19.01
C VAL A 126 0.90 8.74 -17.69
N LEU A 127 2.05 8.13 -17.42
CA LEU A 127 2.32 7.41 -16.18
C LEU A 127 2.54 8.39 -15.03
N LEU A 128 1.70 8.27 -14.01
CA LEU A 128 1.91 8.93 -12.73
C LEU A 128 2.81 8.06 -11.83
N ALA A 129 2.45 6.80 -11.64
CA ALA A 129 3.17 5.85 -10.78
C ALA A 129 3.01 4.40 -11.24
N ASP A 130 4.01 3.57 -10.95
CA ASP A 130 4.02 2.12 -11.16
C ASP A 130 4.58 1.50 -9.87
N TYR A 131 3.73 0.83 -9.10
CA TYR A 131 4.01 0.49 -7.70
C TYR A 131 3.52 -0.93 -7.38
N ASN A 132 4.28 -1.70 -6.60
CA ASN A 132 3.82 -2.99 -6.10
C ASN A 132 3.12 -2.81 -4.75
N LEU A 133 1.84 -3.18 -4.71
CA LEU A 133 1.01 -3.13 -3.51
C LEU A 133 0.76 -4.56 -3.02
N THR A 134 0.69 -4.74 -1.70
CA THR A 134 0.26 -6.01 -1.14
C THR A 134 -1.17 -6.32 -1.59
N GLN A 135 -1.42 -7.58 -1.97
CA GLN A 135 -2.74 -8.07 -2.35
C GLN A 135 -3.79 -7.68 -1.30
N GLY A 136 -4.92 -7.20 -1.78
CA GLY A 136 -6.02 -6.71 -0.96
C GLY A 136 -6.82 -5.65 -1.66
N THR A 137 -7.76 -5.06 -0.94
CA THR A 137 -8.60 -3.97 -1.44
C THR A 137 -8.20 -2.65 -0.80
N TYR A 138 -8.23 -1.60 -1.62
CA TYR A 138 -7.94 -0.23 -1.25
C TYR A 138 -9.18 0.61 -1.55
N ASN A 139 -9.67 1.36 -0.55
CA ASN A 139 -10.98 2.01 -0.58
C ASN A 139 -10.90 3.49 -0.94
N GLN A 140 -9.69 4.03 -1.03
CA GLN A 140 -9.47 5.42 -1.38
C GLN A 140 -8.15 5.60 -2.10
N VAL A 141 -8.17 6.46 -3.12
CA VAL A 141 -6.97 7.02 -3.74
C VAL A 141 -6.98 8.52 -3.51
N ARG A 142 -5.81 9.09 -3.19
CA ARG A 142 -5.65 10.52 -2.93
C ARG A 142 -4.57 11.10 -3.82
N LEU A 143 -4.88 12.20 -4.49
CA LEU A 143 -3.91 13.04 -5.19
C LEU A 143 -3.76 14.33 -4.39
N GLU A 144 -2.52 14.74 -4.16
CA GLU A 144 -2.20 16.07 -3.63
C GLU A 144 -1.74 16.94 -4.81
N ILE A 145 -2.43 18.04 -5.05
CA ILE A 145 -2.18 19.03 -6.11
C ILE A 145 -1.79 20.34 -5.44
N SER A 146 -0.60 20.84 -5.76
CA SER A 146 -0.07 22.08 -5.16
C SER A 146 -0.33 23.30 -6.03
N LYS A 147 -0.41 23.13 -7.35
CA LYS A 147 -0.40 24.26 -8.28
C LYS A 147 -1.08 23.92 -9.59
N VAL A 148 -1.85 24.88 -10.09
CA VAL A 148 -2.41 24.87 -11.44
C VAL A 148 -2.06 26.18 -12.14
N ILE A 149 -1.44 26.08 -13.31
CA ILE A 149 -1.15 27.21 -14.20
C ILE A 149 -2.03 27.07 -15.44
N VAL A 150 -2.69 28.17 -15.81
CA VAL A 150 -3.52 28.29 -17.00
C VAL A 150 -2.85 29.29 -17.93
N THR A 151 -2.60 28.90 -19.18
CA THR A 151 -2.04 29.82 -20.18
C THR A 151 -3.10 30.20 -21.19
N ASP A 152 -3.33 31.51 -21.36
CA ASP A 152 -4.22 32.09 -22.36
C ASP A 152 -3.47 33.11 -23.24
N ALA A 153 -4.20 33.89 -24.04
CA ALA A 153 -3.62 34.92 -24.92
C ALA A 153 -2.88 36.05 -24.18
N SER A 154 -3.14 36.24 -22.88
CA SER A 154 -2.52 37.27 -22.04
C SER A 154 -1.33 36.75 -21.22
N GLY A 155 -1.13 35.42 -21.16
CA GLY A 155 0.02 34.79 -20.52
C GLY A 155 -0.38 33.71 -19.51
N ASP A 156 0.51 33.45 -18.55
CA ASP A 156 0.33 32.45 -17.50
C ASP A 156 -0.40 33.02 -16.27
N HIS A 157 -1.41 32.30 -15.81
CA HIS A 157 -2.22 32.64 -14.65
C HIS A 157 -2.21 31.50 -13.64
N VAL A 158 -2.05 31.82 -12.36
CA VAL A 158 -2.23 30.85 -11.29
C VAL A 158 -3.73 30.68 -11.04
N ALA A 159 -4.27 29.48 -11.23
CA ALA A 159 -5.66 29.21 -10.89
C ALA A 159 -5.82 28.97 -9.39
N LYS A 160 -6.90 29.49 -8.81
CA LYS A 160 -7.28 29.21 -7.42
C LYS A 160 -7.84 27.80 -7.32
N LEU A 161 -7.25 26.99 -6.45
CA LEU A 161 -7.76 25.67 -6.05
C LEU A 161 -8.71 25.84 -4.85
N PRO A 162 -9.96 25.32 -4.90
CA PRO A 162 -10.80 25.18 -3.70
C PRO A 162 -10.13 24.30 -2.65
N SER A 163 -9.51 23.20 -3.09
CA SER A 163 -8.68 22.30 -2.29
C SER A 163 -7.54 21.75 -3.14
N GLY A 164 -6.36 21.59 -2.54
CA GLY A 164 -5.26 20.84 -3.15
C GLY A 164 -5.41 19.33 -3.02
N GLU A 165 -6.38 18.84 -2.25
CA GLU A 165 -6.54 17.42 -1.97
C GLU A 165 -7.73 16.85 -2.74
N LEU A 166 -7.48 15.85 -3.59
CA LEU A 166 -8.51 15.13 -4.32
C LEU A 166 -8.66 13.74 -3.71
N LYS A 167 -9.80 13.51 -3.06
CA LYS A 167 -10.12 12.25 -2.37
C LYS A 167 -11.09 11.44 -3.22
N LEU A 168 -10.57 10.43 -3.92
CA LEU A 168 -11.37 9.52 -4.74
C LEU A 168 -11.74 8.30 -3.90
N VAL A 169 -13.02 8.20 -3.54
CA VAL A 169 -13.55 7.07 -2.76
C VAL A 169 -14.03 6.00 -3.73
N GLY A 170 -13.37 4.86 -3.73
CA GLY A 170 -13.68 3.79 -4.67
C GLY A 170 -12.81 2.56 -4.42
N LYS A 171 -13.14 1.48 -5.12
CA LYS A 171 -12.52 0.19 -4.94
C LYS A 171 -11.38 -0.02 -5.92
N LEU A 172 -10.16 -0.18 -5.40
CA LEU A 172 -9.01 -0.70 -6.12
C LEU A 172 -8.68 -2.09 -5.56
N ILE A 173 -8.83 -3.12 -6.39
CA ILE A 173 -8.52 -4.51 -6.02
C ILE A 173 -7.14 -4.86 -6.54
N ILE A 174 -6.21 -5.20 -5.64
CA ILE A 174 -4.88 -5.68 -5.99
C ILE A 174 -4.87 -7.20 -5.83
N ASN A 175 -4.64 -7.91 -6.93
CA ASN A 175 -4.47 -9.37 -6.94
C ASN A 175 -2.98 -9.71 -7.09
N GLY A 176 -2.50 -10.71 -6.35
CA GLY A 176 -1.13 -11.19 -6.45
C GLY A 176 -0.76 -11.61 -7.88
N ASN A 177 0.46 -11.29 -8.31
CA ASN A 177 0.98 -11.61 -9.65
C ASN A 177 0.12 -11.08 -10.82
N SER A 178 -0.67 -10.04 -10.59
CA SER A 178 -1.51 -9.40 -11.61
C SER A 178 -1.29 -7.89 -11.63
N THR A 179 -1.70 -7.23 -12.71
CA THR A 179 -1.68 -5.77 -12.83
C THR A 179 -3.07 -5.21 -12.67
N SER A 180 -3.18 -4.19 -11.83
CA SER A 180 -4.37 -3.37 -11.64
C SER A 180 -4.04 -1.93 -12.05
N THR A 181 -5.02 -1.20 -12.55
CA THR A 181 -4.81 0.17 -13.03
C THR A 181 -5.78 1.12 -12.37
N VAL A 182 -5.31 2.34 -12.14
CA VAL A 182 -6.13 3.50 -11.77
C VAL A 182 -5.92 4.56 -12.85
N LYS A 183 -7.01 4.94 -13.52
CA LYS A 183 -7.00 5.99 -14.54
C LYS A 183 -7.73 7.21 -14.00
N PHE A 184 -7.04 8.34 -13.99
CA PHE A 184 -7.62 9.66 -13.74
C PHE A 184 -7.78 10.35 -15.09
N ASP A 185 -9.02 10.52 -15.51
CA ASP A 185 -9.39 11.21 -16.75
C ASP A 185 -10.00 12.56 -16.38
N PHE A 186 -9.17 13.61 -16.37
CA PHE A 186 -9.62 14.96 -16.07
C PHE A 186 -10.55 15.47 -17.18
N ILE A 187 -11.44 16.38 -16.82
CA ILE A 187 -12.34 17.05 -17.75
C ILE A 187 -12.09 18.54 -17.58
N ALA A 188 -11.00 19.05 -18.18
CA ALA A 188 -10.50 20.40 -17.90
C ALA A 188 -11.53 21.51 -18.21
N ASP A 189 -12.39 21.33 -19.22
CA ASP A 189 -13.46 22.28 -19.57
C ASP A 189 -14.56 22.37 -18.51
N GLU A 190 -14.81 21.27 -17.79
CA GLU A 190 -15.70 21.27 -16.64
C GLU A 190 -15.00 21.65 -15.33
N SER A 191 -13.67 21.60 -15.31
CA SER A 191 -12.86 21.87 -14.12
C SER A 191 -12.45 23.35 -14.00
N LEU A 192 -12.39 24.07 -15.12
CA LEU A 192 -11.87 25.42 -15.18
C LEU A 192 -13.00 26.44 -15.26
N HIS A 193 -12.98 27.40 -14.34
CA HIS A 193 -13.95 28.48 -14.25
C HIS A 193 -13.23 29.83 -14.20
N ILE A 194 -13.91 30.89 -14.62
CA ILE A 194 -13.40 32.27 -14.54
C ILE A 194 -14.36 33.11 -13.70
N THR A 195 -13.82 33.86 -12.76
CA THR A 195 -14.57 34.83 -11.94
C THR A 195 -14.98 36.05 -12.77
N GLY A 196 -15.90 36.86 -12.26
CA GLY A 196 -16.27 38.13 -12.90
C GLY A 196 -15.10 39.11 -13.04
N GLU A 197 -14.07 38.96 -12.21
CA GLU A 197 -12.84 39.76 -12.21
C GLU A 197 -11.72 39.16 -13.09
N GLY A 198 -11.98 38.07 -13.79
CA GLY A 198 -11.02 37.44 -14.71
C GLY A 198 -10.02 36.47 -14.06
N THR A 199 -10.13 36.21 -12.76
CA THR A 199 -9.30 35.20 -12.07
C THR A 199 -9.81 33.79 -12.33
N TYR A 200 -8.90 32.87 -12.65
CA TYR A 200 -9.21 31.45 -12.84
C TYR A 200 -9.41 30.69 -11.52
N ILE A 201 -10.39 29.80 -11.51
CA ILE A 201 -10.64 28.79 -10.47
C ILE A 201 -10.52 27.42 -11.13
N PHE A 202 -9.76 26.52 -10.52
CA PHE A 202 -9.68 25.13 -10.98
C PHE A 202 -10.29 24.22 -9.91
N ALA A 203 -11.50 23.73 -10.18
CA ALA A 203 -12.25 22.81 -9.35
C ALA A 203 -12.36 21.46 -10.09
N PRO A 204 -11.42 20.52 -9.85
CA PRO A 204 -11.28 19.33 -10.68
C PRO A 204 -12.58 18.54 -10.85
N VAL A 205 -12.86 18.16 -12.09
CA VAL A 205 -13.85 17.15 -12.47
C VAL A 205 -13.10 16.01 -13.15
N ILE A 206 -13.27 14.80 -12.63
CA ILE A 206 -12.48 13.63 -13.04
C ILE A 206 -13.41 12.44 -13.25
N LYS A 207 -13.19 11.72 -14.34
CA LYS A 207 -13.65 10.35 -14.49
C LYS A 207 -12.59 9.38 -13.95
N PHE A 208 -12.96 8.68 -12.89
CA PHE A 208 -12.14 7.73 -12.17
C PHE A 208 -12.50 6.30 -12.59
N GLU A 209 -11.52 5.55 -13.08
CA GLU A 209 -11.70 4.15 -13.49
C GLU A 209 -10.63 3.26 -12.84
N THR A 210 -11.07 2.17 -12.21
CA THR A 210 -10.17 1.11 -11.74
C THR A 210 -10.36 -0.16 -12.57
N ARG A 211 -9.26 -0.85 -12.86
CA ARG A 211 -9.29 -2.18 -13.48
C ARG A 211 -8.41 -3.15 -12.76
N GLN A 212 -8.74 -4.43 -12.87
CA GLN A 212 -7.91 -5.56 -12.47
C GLN A 212 -7.58 -6.46 -13.66
N LYS A 213 -6.48 -7.22 -13.57
CA LYS A 213 -6.02 -8.14 -14.62
C LYS A 213 -5.78 -7.46 -15.97
N ALA A 214 -5.28 -6.23 -15.94
CA ALA A 214 -4.92 -5.49 -17.13
C ALA A 214 -3.51 -5.84 -17.61
N GLU A 215 -3.22 -5.55 -18.87
CA GLU A 215 -1.86 -5.55 -19.42
C GLU A 215 -1.45 -4.10 -19.68
N VAL A 216 -0.28 -3.71 -19.15
CA VAL A 216 0.21 -2.33 -19.26
C VAL A 216 1.71 -2.33 -19.51
N ASP A 217 2.10 -1.67 -20.60
CA ASP A 217 3.49 -1.37 -20.93
C ASP A 217 3.88 0.00 -20.37
N THR A 218 4.85 0.03 -19.46
CA THR A 218 5.36 1.26 -18.82
C THR A 218 6.79 1.60 -19.22
N ARG A 219 7.34 0.95 -20.26
CA ARG A 219 8.69 1.25 -20.77
C ARG A 219 8.84 2.70 -21.19
N PHE A 220 7.76 3.30 -21.70
CA PHE A 220 7.67 4.72 -21.99
C PHE A 220 6.66 5.34 -21.03
N ARG A 221 7.06 6.35 -20.27
CA ARG A 221 6.17 7.03 -19.31
C ARG A 221 5.05 7.82 -20.00
N GLU A 222 5.25 8.18 -21.25
CA GLU A 222 4.26 8.83 -22.11
C GLU A 222 3.60 7.79 -23.01
N ASN A 223 2.34 8.01 -23.39
CA ASN A 223 1.55 7.11 -24.26
C ASN A 223 1.28 5.72 -23.66
N ILE A 224 0.98 5.67 -22.36
CA ILE A 224 0.62 4.42 -21.69
C ILE A 224 -0.62 3.81 -22.34
N ARG A 225 -0.54 2.51 -22.65
CA ARG A 225 -1.66 1.73 -23.16
C ARG A 225 -2.07 0.71 -22.13
N ILE A 226 -3.35 0.75 -21.78
CA ILE A 226 -3.99 -0.25 -20.92
C ILE A 226 -4.80 -1.15 -21.85
N ILE A 227 -4.44 -2.43 -21.88
CA ILE A 227 -5.07 -3.45 -22.72
C ILE A 227 -5.72 -4.48 -21.79
N ASN A 228 -6.83 -5.08 -22.24
CA ASN A 228 -7.57 -6.08 -21.46
C ASN A 228 -8.02 -5.55 -20.08
N GLY A 229 -8.26 -6.47 -19.15
CA GLY A 229 -8.70 -6.19 -17.78
C GLY A 229 -10.21 -6.03 -17.61
N ASN A 230 -10.65 -6.21 -16.37
CA ASN A 230 -12.03 -6.01 -15.94
C ASN A 230 -12.14 -4.68 -15.21
N VAL A 231 -13.12 -3.86 -15.56
CA VAL A 231 -13.43 -2.60 -14.87
C VAL A 231 -14.16 -2.93 -13.57
N ASP A 232 -13.63 -2.46 -12.45
CA ASP A 232 -14.26 -2.61 -11.13
C ASP A 232 -15.05 -1.35 -10.74
N GLU A 233 -14.52 -0.16 -11.04
CA GLU A 233 -15.16 1.13 -10.82
C GLU A 233 -15.06 2.00 -12.06
N ASN A 234 -16.10 2.80 -12.33
CA ASN A 234 -16.09 3.84 -13.35
C ASN A 234 -17.08 4.95 -12.96
N LYS A 235 -16.56 6.07 -12.47
CA LYS A 235 -17.37 7.13 -11.86
C LYS A 235 -16.88 8.49 -12.29
N LYS A 236 -17.79 9.46 -12.35
CA LYS A 236 -17.47 10.87 -12.57
C LYS A 236 -17.71 11.63 -11.27
N GLU A 237 -16.67 12.26 -10.77
CA GLU A 237 -16.66 13.02 -9.53
C GLU A 237 -16.11 14.41 -9.79
N GLY A 238 -16.55 15.39 -9.00
CA GLY A 238 -16.09 16.76 -9.14
C GLY A 238 -15.86 17.43 -7.80
N MET A 239 -15.38 18.67 -7.84
CA MET A 239 -15.12 19.49 -6.68
C MET A 239 -16.12 20.65 -6.57
N ASP A 240 -16.60 20.95 -5.37
CA ASP A 240 -17.36 22.17 -5.09
C ASP A 240 -16.45 23.35 -4.69
N ILE A 241 -17.04 24.53 -4.51
CA ILE A 241 -16.30 25.76 -4.11
C ILE A 241 -15.66 25.68 -2.72
N ASN A 242 -16.07 24.72 -1.88
CA ASN A 242 -15.53 24.51 -0.54
C ASN A 242 -14.40 23.47 -0.53
N GLY A 243 -14.10 22.85 -1.67
CA GLY A 243 -13.10 21.81 -1.78
C GLY A 243 -13.60 20.40 -1.43
N ASN A 244 -14.91 20.20 -1.29
CA ASN A 244 -15.47 18.86 -1.17
C ASN A 244 -15.42 18.18 -2.54
N PHE A 245 -14.96 16.92 -2.57
CA PHE A 245 -14.79 16.15 -3.79
C PHE A 245 -15.62 14.86 -3.74
N GLY A 246 -16.27 14.50 -4.84
CA GLY A 246 -17.13 13.31 -4.93
C GLY A 246 -18.21 13.39 -6.00
N GLU A 247 -19.08 12.38 -6.05
CA GLU A 247 -20.16 12.30 -7.04
C GLU A 247 -21.17 13.45 -6.89
N GLY A 248 -21.51 14.08 -8.02
CA GLY A 248 -22.50 15.16 -8.07
C GLY A 248 -22.02 16.54 -7.61
N PHE A 249 -20.86 16.62 -6.93
CA PHE A 249 -20.21 17.91 -6.65
C PHE A 249 -19.66 18.51 -7.94
N ARG A 250 -19.94 19.79 -8.15
CA ARG A 250 -19.47 20.59 -9.26
C ARG A 250 -19.71 22.06 -8.96
N ILE A 251 -18.90 22.91 -9.56
CA ILE A 251 -19.20 24.33 -9.65
C ILE A 251 -20.20 24.53 -10.80
N ARG A 252 -21.25 25.32 -10.56
CA ARG A 252 -22.22 25.64 -11.62
C ARG A 252 -21.58 26.57 -12.64
N THR A 253 -21.77 26.30 -13.93
CA THR A 253 -21.16 27.08 -15.02
C THR A 253 -21.82 28.43 -15.25
N ASP A 254 -23.06 28.61 -14.79
CA ASP A 254 -23.85 29.84 -14.87
C ASP A 254 -23.69 30.75 -13.64
N ALA A 255 -23.03 30.26 -12.59
CA ALA A 255 -22.82 31.01 -11.37
C ALA A 255 -21.67 32.02 -11.53
N ARG A 256 -21.84 33.17 -10.87
CA ARG A 256 -20.80 34.19 -10.76
C ARG A 256 -20.00 33.95 -9.50
N PHE A 257 -18.69 34.17 -9.58
CA PHE A 257 -17.79 33.96 -8.46
C PHE A 257 -16.90 35.17 -8.24
N SER A 258 -16.58 35.42 -6.97
CA SER A 258 -15.48 36.27 -6.54
C SER A 258 -14.59 35.54 -5.54
N ILE A 259 -13.37 36.05 -5.37
CA ILE A 259 -12.40 35.52 -4.42
C ILE A 259 -12.19 36.55 -3.32
N LYS A 260 -12.46 36.17 -2.06
CA LYS A 260 -12.20 37.01 -0.89
C LYS A 260 -11.18 36.34 0.02
N GLY A 261 -9.93 36.82 -0.05
CA GLY A 261 -8.80 36.14 0.58
C GLY A 261 -8.62 34.76 -0.06
N ASP A 262 -8.71 33.71 0.75
CA ASP A 262 -8.58 32.33 0.28
C ASP A 262 -9.89 31.62 -0.10
N LYS A 263 -11.04 32.29 0.09
CA LYS A 263 -12.36 31.70 -0.15
C LYS A 263 -12.91 32.08 -1.51
N ILE A 264 -13.47 31.10 -2.20
CA ILE A 264 -14.32 31.28 -3.37
C ILE A 264 -15.74 31.54 -2.87
N ILE A 265 -16.38 32.58 -3.38
CA ILE A 265 -17.74 32.97 -3.01
C ILE A 265 -18.59 32.96 -4.27
N GLU A 266 -19.70 32.22 -4.22
CA GLU A 266 -20.75 32.32 -5.23
C GLU A 266 -21.56 33.60 -5.00
N GLU A 267 -21.60 34.45 -6.01
CA GLU A 267 -22.37 35.69 -5.99
C GLU A 267 -23.82 35.36 -6.29
N ILE A 268 -24.67 35.52 -5.28
CA ILE A 268 -26.11 35.45 -5.45
C ILE A 268 -26.55 36.79 -6.06
N ASP A 269 -27.03 36.77 -7.30
CA ASP A 269 -27.74 37.92 -7.85
C ASP A 269 -29.01 38.15 -7.02
N LEU A 270 -28.98 39.12 -6.11
CA LEU A 270 -30.09 39.49 -5.23
C LEU A 270 -31.27 40.16 -5.97
N ASN A 271 -31.24 40.17 -7.31
CA ASN A 271 -32.21 40.85 -8.18
C ASN A 271 -33.19 39.89 -8.86
N ASN A 272 -33.30 38.64 -8.40
CA ASN A 272 -34.26 37.66 -8.90
C ASN A 272 -35.09 37.05 -7.77
#